data_AF-M6RED7-F1
#
_entry.id   AF-M6RED7-F1
#
_cell.length_a   1.000
_cell.length_b   1.000
_cell.length_c   1.000
_cell.angle_alpha   90.00
_cell.angle_beta   90.00
_cell.angle_gamma   90.00
#
_symmetry.space_group_name_H-M   'P 1'
#
loop_
_entity.id
_entity.type
_entity.pdbx_description
1 polymer ?
#
loop_
_entity_poly.entity_id
_entity_poly.type
_entity_poly.pdbx_seq_one_letter_code
_entity_poly.pdbx_strand_id
1 'polypeptide(L)'
;MGGLLIIGSLLISVLLWGNLKNPNVILLSVFSLSFSVLGFADDYMKSVKKIKGGMRARTKFILSILISFIFCILFFYYTGTTGQTGKISFQLTDLFFPFIKGPVIALGIIAIPFSILVIIGSSHAVNLTDGLDGLATGTVLISVMTLGVIAYFSGTPIVANYLNIPYLPGAHEYSVFLSALTGALFGFLWFNAHPRSSVYG
;
A
#
# COMPACT_ATOMS: atom_id res chain seq x y z
N MET A 1 -16.56 4.71 -11.24
CA MET A 1 -15.34 5.02 -10.48
C MET A 1 -14.49 3.78 -10.53
N GLY A 2 -13.52 3.75 -11.44
CA GLY A 2 -12.72 2.55 -11.74
C GLY A 2 -12.11 1.86 -10.52
N GLY A 3 -11.77 2.65 -9.49
CA GLY A 3 -11.21 2.16 -8.23
C GLY A 3 -12.10 1.16 -7.45
N LEU A 4 -13.42 1.22 -7.61
CA LEU A 4 -14.33 0.27 -6.95
C LEU A 4 -14.18 -1.17 -7.48
N LEU A 5 -13.90 -1.31 -8.77
CA LEU A 5 -13.63 -2.61 -9.38
C LEU A 5 -12.26 -3.15 -8.93
N ILE A 6 -11.27 -2.27 -8.80
CA ILE A 6 -9.92 -2.62 -8.32
C ILE A 6 -10.00 -3.12 -6.87
N ILE A 7 -10.65 -2.38 -5.96
CA ILE A 7 -10.74 -2.80 -4.56
C ILE A 7 -11.59 -4.07 -4.39
N GLY A 8 -12.67 -4.21 -5.15
CA GLY A 8 -13.52 -5.40 -5.11
C GLY A 8 -12.77 -6.66 -5.53
N SER A 9 -12.08 -6.60 -6.68
CA SER A 9 -11.27 -7.73 -7.17
C SER A 9 -10.09 -8.06 -6.25
N LEU A 10 -9.43 -7.04 -5.68
CA LEU A 10 -8.37 -7.21 -4.68
C LEU A 10 -8.89 -7.95 -3.45
N LEU A 11 -9.99 -7.49 -2.84
CA LEU A 11 -10.50 -8.08 -1.59
C LEU A 11 -10.97 -9.51 -1.79
N ILE A 12 -11.65 -9.81 -2.91
CA ILE A 12 -12.06 -11.18 -3.25
C ILE A 12 -10.83 -12.08 -3.40
N SER A 13 -9.81 -11.61 -4.11
CA SER A 13 -8.58 -12.39 -4.33
C SER A 13 -7.83 -12.65 -3.02
N VAL A 14 -7.71 -11.64 -2.14
CA VAL A 14 -7.09 -11.78 -0.83
C VAL A 14 -7.90 -12.71 0.08
N LEU A 15 -9.22 -12.71 -0.01
CA LEU A 15 -10.06 -13.61 0.77
C LEU A 15 -9.93 -15.08 0.33
N LEU A 16 -9.70 -15.31 -0.96
CA LEU A 16 -9.51 -16.65 -1.52
C LEU A 16 -8.10 -17.21 -1.31
N TRP A 17 -7.06 -16.37 -1.45
CA TRP A 17 -5.66 -16.82 -1.49
C TRP A 17 -4.81 -16.35 -0.31
N GLY A 18 -5.23 -15.33 0.42
CA GLY A 18 -4.49 -14.77 1.55
C GLY A 18 -4.74 -15.53 2.84
N ASN A 19 -3.72 -15.59 3.70
CA ASN A 19 -3.86 -16.18 5.02
C ASN A 19 -4.53 -15.20 5.99
N LEU A 20 -5.84 -15.37 6.20
CA LEU A 20 -6.63 -14.55 7.14
C LEU A 20 -6.23 -14.73 8.62
N LYS A 21 -5.36 -15.69 8.96
CA LYS A 21 -4.81 -15.78 10.32
C LYS A 21 -3.68 -14.76 10.56
N ASN A 22 -3.09 -14.22 9.49
CA ASN A 22 -2.04 -13.24 9.61
C ASN A 22 -2.65 -11.84 9.81
N PRO A 23 -2.45 -11.19 10.98
CA PRO A 23 -3.06 -9.89 11.28
C PRO A 23 -2.61 -8.81 10.29
N ASN A 24 -1.44 -8.96 9.68
CA ASN A 24 -0.86 -7.98 8.79
C ASN A 24 -1.63 -7.87 7.45
N VAL A 25 -2.16 -9.00 6.95
CA VAL A 25 -2.96 -9.04 5.72
C VAL A 25 -4.32 -8.39 5.94
N ILE A 26 -4.93 -8.70 7.09
CA ILE A 26 -6.20 -8.09 7.49
C ILE A 26 -6.01 -6.58 7.62
N LEU A 27 -4.94 -6.15 8.28
CA LEU A 27 -4.66 -4.74 8.49
C LEU A 27 -4.49 -3.99 7.15
N LEU A 28 -3.74 -4.55 6.20
CA LEU A 28 -3.61 -3.97 4.84
C LEU A 28 -4.93 -3.94 4.09
N SER A 29 -5.74 -4.99 4.21
CA SER A 29 -7.05 -5.07 3.55
C SER A 29 -8.00 -3.99 4.08
N VAL A 30 -8.09 -3.84 5.41
CA VAL A 30 -8.90 -2.80 6.06
C VAL A 30 -8.38 -1.40 5.71
N PHE A 31 -7.06 -1.22 5.65
CA PHE A 31 -6.44 0.05 5.29
C PHE A 31 -6.74 0.46 3.84
N SER A 32 -6.56 -0.46 2.89
CA SER A 32 -6.87 -0.23 1.48
C SER A 32 -8.35 0.08 1.27
N LEU A 33 -9.25 -0.62 1.97
CA LEU A 33 -10.67 -0.34 1.96
C LEU A 33 -10.97 1.05 2.52
N SER A 34 -10.32 1.46 3.61
CA SER A 34 -10.51 2.79 4.22
C SER A 34 -10.11 3.93 3.27
N PHE A 35 -8.96 3.81 2.60
CA PHE A 35 -8.54 4.78 1.58
C PHE A 35 -9.46 4.74 0.34
N SER A 36 -9.95 3.57 -0.06
CA SER A 36 -10.91 3.44 -1.15
C SER A 36 -12.25 4.11 -0.83
N VAL A 37 -12.75 3.97 0.40
CA VAL A 37 -13.99 4.64 0.85
C VAL A 37 -13.81 6.15 0.87
N LEU A 38 -12.66 6.65 1.33
CA LEU A 38 -12.34 8.08 1.31
C LEU A 38 -12.28 8.62 -0.13
N GLY A 39 -11.62 7.89 -1.03
CA GLY A 39 -11.57 8.21 -2.45
C GLY A 39 -12.96 8.25 -3.08
N PHE A 40 -13.75 7.19 -2.87
CA PHE A 40 -15.13 7.10 -3.34
C PHE A 40 -16.02 8.22 -2.80
N ALA A 41 -15.86 8.62 -1.53
CA ALA A 41 -16.63 9.71 -0.94
C ALA A 41 -16.31 11.06 -1.60
N ASP A 42 -15.03 11.36 -1.84
CA ASP A 42 -14.60 12.58 -2.54
C ASP A 42 -15.18 12.64 -3.96
N ASP A 43 -15.16 11.51 -4.63
CA ASP A 43 -15.58 11.33 -6.00
C ASP A 43 -17.12 11.31 -6.18
N TYR A 44 -17.84 10.73 -5.21
CA TYR A 44 -19.29 10.85 -5.10
C TYR A 44 -19.74 12.31 -4.93
N MET A 45 -19.00 13.10 -4.14
CA MET A 45 -19.29 14.54 -3.99
C MET A 45 -19.11 15.33 -5.29
N LYS A 46 -18.13 14.96 -6.12
CA LYS A 46 -17.89 15.60 -7.43
C LYS A 46 -18.94 15.20 -8.46
N SER A 47 -19.15 13.90 -8.63
CA SER A 47 -19.99 13.36 -9.71
C SER A 47 -21.49 13.49 -9.40
N VAL A 48 -21.90 13.06 -8.20
CA VAL A 48 -23.32 12.99 -7.83
C VAL A 48 -23.81 14.30 -7.22
N LYS A 49 -23.08 14.85 -6.24
CA LYS A 49 -23.49 16.10 -5.57
C LYS A 49 -23.09 17.36 -6.37
N LYS A 50 -22.36 17.23 -7.49
CA LYS A 50 -21.91 18.32 -8.36
C LYS A 50 -21.20 19.48 -7.62
N ILE A 51 -20.54 19.17 -6.50
CA ILE A 51 -19.78 20.16 -5.73
C ILE A 51 -18.47 20.41 -6.46
N LYS A 52 -18.27 21.64 -6.95
CA LYS A 52 -17.02 22.05 -7.63
C LYS A 52 -15.82 21.80 -6.70
N GLY A 53 -14.93 20.91 -7.11
CA GLY A 53 -13.69 20.57 -6.38
C GLY A 53 -13.80 19.38 -5.40
N GLY A 54 -15.00 18.81 -5.18
CA GLY A 54 -15.18 17.65 -4.31
C GLY A 54 -15.12 17.97 -2.80
N MET A 55 -14.52 17.07 -2.02
CA MET A 55 -14.33 17.26 -0.58
C MET A 55 -13.34 18.41 -0.31
N ARG A 56 -13.62 19.22 0.73
CA ARG A 56 -12.69 20.27 1.17
C ARG A 56 -11.29 19.68 1.41
N ALA A 57 -10.27 20.28 0.81
CA ALA A 57 -8.88 19.80 0.88
C ALA A 57 -8.41 19.55 2.33
N ARG A 58 -8.78 20.46 3.26
CA ARG A 58 -8.46 20.31 4.70
C ARG A 58 -9.10 19.06 5.31
N THR A 59 -10.35 18.78 4.98
CA THR A 59 -11.08 17.61 5.48
C THR A 59 -10.49 16.33 4.92
N LYS A 60 -10.20 16.29 3.61
CA LYS A 60 -9.54 15.15 2.97
C LYS A 60 -8.20 14.83 3.63
N PHE A 61 -7.38 15.87 3.83
CA PHE A 61 -6.06 15.73 4.42
C PHE A 61 -6.11 15.25 5.88
N ILE A 62 -7.00 15.82 6.70
CA ILE A 62 -7.18 15.40 8.10
C ILE A 62 -7.66 13.93 8.18
N LEU A 63 -8.62 13.52 7.35
CA LEU A 63 -9.06 12.12 7.33
C LEU A 63 -7.92 11.18 6.91
N SER A 64 -7.15 11.53 5.88
CA SER A 64 -6.00 10.73 5.45
C SER A 64 -4.96 10.59 6.57
N ILE A 65 -4.68 11.68 7.31
CA ILE A 65 -3.80 11.62 8.50
C ILE A 65 -4.35 10.67 9.56
N LEU A 66 -5.64 10.80 9.91
CA LEU A 66 -6.26 9.97 10.94
C LEU A 66 -6.23 8.48 10.58
N ILE A 67 -6.60 8.13 9.35
CA ILE A 67 -6.56 6.74 8.85
C ILE A 67 -5.11 6.21 8.89
N SER A 68 -4.15 7.01 8.42
CA SER A 68 -2.72 6.63 8.42
C SER A 68 -2.17 6.47 9.84
N PHE A 69 -2.57 7.33 10.77
CA PHE A 69 -2.14 7.28 12.16
C PHE A 69 -2.65 6.02 12.86
N ILE A 70 -3.95 5.70 12.71
CA ILE A 70 -4.54 4.47 13.26
C ILE A 70 -3.85 3.24 12.67
N PHE A 71 -3.62 3.23 11.35
CA PHE A 71 -2.89 2.14 10.70
C PHE A 71 -1.48 1.97 11.26
N CYS A 72 -0.71 3.05 11.40
CA CYS A 72 0.66 2.97 11.92
C CYS A 72 0.68 2.41 13.35
N ILE A 73 -0.20 2.88 14.23
CA ILE A 73 -0.30 2.38 15.61
C ILE A 73 -0.59 0.87 15.61
N LEU A 74 -1.61 0.44 14.87
CA LEU A 74 -1.98 -0.97 14.80
C LEU A 74 -0.86 -1.82 14.17
N PHE A 75 -0.20 -1.31 13.12
CA PHE A 75 0.89 -1.99 12.44
C PHE A 75 2.07 -2.22 13.38
N PHE A 76 2.52 -1.17 14.10
CA PHE A 76 3.60 -1.28 15.06
C PHE A 76 3.20 -2.10 16.30
N TYR A 77 1.93 -2.13 16.68
CA TYR A 77 1.45 -2.96 17.79
C TYR A 77 1.44 -4.46 17.45
N TYR A 78 0.88 -4.84 16.29
CA TYR A 78 0.77 -6.25 15.89
C TYR A 78 2.06 -6.83 15.30
N THR A 79 2.84 -6.01 14.59
CA THR A 79 4.07 -6.46 13.91
C THR A 79 5.32 -6.20 14.76
N GLY A 80 5.21 -5.34 15.78
CA GLY A 80 6.31 -4.85 16.63
C GLY A 80 7.06 -5.95 17.35
N THR A 81 7.95 -6.62 16.63
CA THR A 81 8.81 -7.68 17.14
C THR A 81 10.23 -7.37 16.69
N THR A 82 11.17 -7.50 17.62
CA THR A 82 12.59 -7.40 17.31
C THR A 82 13.02 -8.71 16.66
N GLY A 83 13.51 -8.63 15.42
CA GLY A 83 13.98 -9.79 14.66
C GLY A 83 15.51 -9.85 14.63
N GLN A 84 16.07 -11.06 14.59
CA GLN A 84 17.47 -11.28 14.23
C GLN A 84 17.52 -12.00 12.88
N THR A 85 18.15 -11.39 11.89
CA THR A 85 18.39 -12.02 10.57
C THR A 85 19.91 -12.12 10.36
N GLY A 86 20.45 -13.34 10.44
CA GLY A 86 21.88 -13.58 10.35
C GLY A 86 22.64 -12.86 11.47
N LYS A 87 23.53 -11.92 11.13
CA LYS A 87 24.31 -11.10 12.08
C LYS A 87 23.69 -9.74 12.41
N ILE A 88 22.50 -9.44 11.87
CA ILE A 88 21.87 -8.12 11.99
C ILE A 88 20.64 -8.25 12.88
N SER A 89 20.69 -7.65 14.07
CA SER A 89 19.51 -7.34 14.88
C SER A 89 18.84 -6.10 14.30
N PHE A 90 17.53 -6.17 14.05
CA PHE A 90 16.79 -5.01 13.57
C PHE A 90 15.50 -4.81 14.37
N GLN A 91 15.12 -3.54 14.50
CA GLN A 91 13.81 -3.12 14.96
C GLN A 91 13.00 -2.66 13.75
N LEU A 92 11.66 -2.82 13.79
CA LEU A 92 10.78 -2.32 12.73
C LEU A 92 10.87 -0.79 12.51
N THR A 93 11.37 -0.07 13.51
CA THR A 93 11.58 1.38 13.45
C THR A 93 12.92 1.78 12.83
N ASP A 94 13.75 0.82 12.45
CA ASP A 94 15.04 1.10 11.86
C ASP A 94 14.91 1.42 10.37
N LEU A 95 15.60 2.49 9.95
CA LEU A 95 15.66 2.90 8.56
C LEU A 95 16.84 2.23 7.86
N PHE A 96 16.52 1.45 6.84
CA PHE A 96 17.49 0.79 5.97
C PHE A 96 17.72 1.60 4.70
N PHE A 97 18.97 1.70 4.28
CA PHE A 97 19.33 2.25 2.98
C PHE A 97 19.77 1.12 2.05
N PRO A 98 19.34 1.14 0.77
CA PRO A 98 19.93 0.24 -0.20
C PRO A 98 21.44 0.48 -0.25
N PHE A 99 22.21 -0.58 -0.50
CA PHE A 99 23.68 -0.59 -0.58
C PHE A 99 24.45 -0.45 0.74
N ILE A 100 23.80 -0.10 1.85
CA ILE A 100 24.42 -0.07 3.18
C ILE A 100 23.94 -1.29 3.97
N LYS A 101 24.88 -2.10 4.48
CA LYS A 101 24.55 -3.28 5.27
C LYS A 101 24.27 -2.87 6.71
N GLY A 102 23.00 -3.00 7.12
CA GLY A 102 22.54 -2.72 8.48
C GLY A 102 21.66 -1.47 8.58
N PRO A 103 21.03 -1.26 9.75
CA PRO A 103 20.21 -0.08 9.99
C PRO A 103 21.08 1.17 10.05
N VAL A 104 20.71 2.20 9.29
CA VAL A 104 21.46 3.47 9.25
C VAL A 104 21.02 4.39 10.37
N ILE A 105 19.70 4.43 10.62
CA ILE A 105 19.09 5.32 11.60
C ILE A 105 18.01 4.54 12.35
N ALA A 106 18.10 4.46 13.68
CA ALA A 106 17.01 3.99 14.52
C ALA A 106 16.04 5.16 14.76
N LEU A 107 14.89 5.18 14.06
CA LEU A 107 13.93 6.29 14.15
C LEU A 107 13.12 6.28 15.46
N GLY A 108 12.97 5.11 16.09
CA GLY A 108 12.14 4.93 17.28
C GLY A 108 10.72 5.48 17.07
N ILE A 109 10.28 6.36 17.97
CA ILE A 109 8.94 6.99 17.91
C ILE A 109 8.75 7.85 16.65
N ILE A 110 9.83 8.40 16.07
CA ILE A 110 9.78 9.21 14.84
C ILE A 110 9.38 8.36 13.62
N ALA A 111 9.45 7.04 13.71
CA ALA A 111 8.97 6.15 12.65
C ALA A 111 7.48 6.33 12.35
N ILE A 112 6.65 6.69 13.35
CA ILE A 112 5.21 6.92 13.17
C ILE A 112 4.94 8.14 12.28
N PRO A 113 5.38 9.37 12.62
CA PRO A 113 5.16 10.53 11.76
C PRO A 113 5.85 10.39 10.39
N PHE A 114 7.01 9.72 10.32
CA PHE A 114 7.66 9.41 9.05
C PHE A 114 6.80 8.51 8.15
N SER A 115 6.24 7.43 8.71
CA SER A 115 5.37 6.51 7.96
C SER A 115 4.10 7.20 7.46
N ILE A 116 3.50 8.07 8.28
CA ILE A 116 2.32 8.87 7.89
C ILE A 116 2.66 9.79 6.72
N LEU A 117 3.83 10.45 6.75
CA LEU A 117 4.30 11.27 5.63
C LEU A 117 4.42 10.45 4.35
N VAL A 118 5.05 9.26 4.41
CA VAL A 118 5.21 8.37 3.26
C VAL A 118 3.85 7.93 2.69
N ILE A 119 2.91 7.56 3.55
CA ILE A 119 1.56 7.13 3.14
C ILE A 119 0.82 8.27 2.42
N ILE A 120 0.77 9.45 3.05
CA ILE A 120 0.05 10.61 2.51
C ILE A 120 0.72 11.08 1.22
N GLY A 121 2.05 11.18 1.22
CA GLY A 121 2.84 11.54 0.05
C GLY A 121 2.56 10.62 -1.13
N SER A 122 2.54 9.30 -0.90
CA SER A 122 2.23 8.31 -1.93
C SER A 122 0.81 8.45 -2.46
N SER A 123 -0.18 8.63 -1.58
CA SER A 123 -1.59 8.80 -1.98
C SER A 123 -1.80 10.05 -2.85
N HIS A 124 -1.17 11.17 -2.49
CA HIS A 124 -1.23 12.40 -3.27
C HIS A 124 -0.42 12.32 -4.57
N ALA A 125 0.72 11.63 -4.58
CA ALA A 125 1.53 11.42 -5.78
C ALA A 125 0.78 10.61 -6.85
N VAL A 126 0.12 9.52 -6.46
CA VAL A 126 -0.70 8.71 -7.38
C VAL A 126 -1.88 9.53 -7.91
N ASN A 127 -2.56 10.30 -7.05
CA ASN A 127 -3.68 11.16 -7.47
C ASN A 127 -3.22 12.25 -8.47
N LEU A 128 -2.03 12.82 -8.28
CA LEU A 128 -1.45 13.80 -9.21
C LEU A 128 -1.06 13.19 -10.57
N THR A 129 -0.67 11.92 -10.57
CA THR A 129 -0.27 11.18 -11.77
C THR A 129 -1.48 10.72 -12.59
N ASP A 130 -2.67 10.65 -11.97
CA ASP A 130 -3.92 10.22 -12.58
C ASP A 130 -4.60 11.34 -13.40
N GLY A 131 -3.86 11.86 -14.39
CA GLY A 131 -4.32 12.90 -15.31
C GLY A 131 -4.40 12.45 -16.77
N LEU A 132 -3.90 11.26 -17.09
CA LEU A 132 -3.85 10.67 -18.43
C LEU A 132 -4.26 9.19 -18.39
N ASP A 133 -4.89 8.72 -19.45
CA ASP A 133 -5.43 7.38 -19.59
C ASP A 133 -4.33 6.31 -19.39
N GLY A 134 -4.51 5.46 -18.39
CA GLY A 134 -3.58 4.37 -18.06
C GLY A 134 -2.25 4.78 -17.44
N LEU A 135 -1.94 6.09 -17.29
CA LEU A 135 -0.64 6.54 -16.79
C LEU A 135 -0.43 6.19 -15.31
N ALA A 136 -1.39 6.53 -14.45
CA ALA A 136 -1.33 6.17 -13.03
C ALA A 136 -1.38 4.65 -12.85
N THR A 137 -2.27 3.96 -13.56
CA THR A 137 -2.38 2.49 -13.48
C THR A 137 -1.08 1.80 -13.88
N GLY A 138 -0.45 2.19 -14.99
CA GLY A 138 0.80 1.58 -15.46
C GLY A 138 1.97 1.80 -14.51
N THR A 139 2.14 3.02 -13.98
CA THR A 139 3.21 3.35 -13.03
C THR A 139 3.03 2.64 -11.68
N VAL A 140 1.80 2.57 -11.17
CA VAL A 140 1.47 1.82 -9.95
C VAL A 140 1.68 0.32 -10.17
N LEU A 141 1.35 -0.22 -11.34
CA LEU A 141 1.52 -1.64 -11.65
C LEU A 141 2.98 -2.09 -11.55
N ILE A 142 3.92 -1.32 -12.10
CA ILE A 142 5.37 -1.59 -11.98
C ILE A 142 5.82 -1.54 -10.52
N SER A 143 5.35 -0.54 -9.77
CA SER A 143 5.68 -0.35 -8.37
C SER A 143 5.20 -1.52 -7.50
N VAL A 144 3.94 -1.93 -7.67
CA VAL A 144 3.31 -3.02 -6.91
C VAL A 144 3.98 -4.36 -7.21
N MET A 145 4.30 -4.66 -8.46
CA MET A 145 5.03 -5.90 -8.81
C MET A 145 6.41 -5.94 -8.14
N THR A 146 7.14 -4.83 -8.17
CA THR A 146 8.48 -4.73 -7.55
C THR A 146 8.38 -4.93 -6.04
N LEU A 147 7.42 -4.27 -5.38
CA LEU A 147 7.18 -4.44 -3.95
C LEU A 147 6.73 -5.87 -3.61
N GLY A 148 5.98 -6.54 -4.48
CA GLY A 148 5.56 -7.94 -4.31
C GLY A 148 6.76 -8.89 -4.24
N VAL A 149 7.73 -8.71 -5.13
CA VAL A 149 8.99 -9.48 -5.12
C VAL A 149 9.80 -9.20 -3.86
N ILE A 150 9.93 -7.93 -3.46
CA ILE A 150 10.66 -7.54 -2.25
C ILE A 150 10.01 -8.15 -1.00
N ALA A 151 8.68 -8.12 -0.91
CA ALA A 151 7.92 -8.72 0.18
C ALA A 151 8.15 -10.23 0.27
N TYR A 152 8.18 -10.93 -0.86
CA TYR A 152 8.46 -12.37 -0.91
C TYR A 152 9.89 -12.69 -0.42
N PHE A 153 10.88 -11.89 -0.84
CA PHE A 153 12.27 -12.05 -0.39
C PHE A 153 12.44 -11.79 1.10
N SER A 154 11.86 -10.70 1.62
CA SER A 154 11.88 -10.38 3.06
C SER A 154 11.08 -11.39 3.90
N GLY A 155 10.06 -12.03 3.32
CA GLY A 155 9.26 -13.06 3.98
C GLY A 155 9.84 -14.47 3.93
N THR A 156 10.96 -14.69 3.23
CA THR A 156 11.60 -16.00 3.08
C THR A 156 12.96 -16.01 3.80
N PRO A 157 13.16 -16.81 4.86
CA PRO A 157 14.35 -16.69 5.71
C PRO A 157 15.65 -17.02 4.98
N ILE A 158 15.62 -17.98 4.04
CA ILE A 158 16.80 -18.37 3.26
C ILE A 158 17.25 -17.22 2.36
N VAL A 159 16.31 -16.60 1.64
CA VAL A 159 16.58 -15.51 0.70
C VAL A 159 16.97 -14.24 1.46
N ALA A 160 16.27 -13.91 2.54
CA ALA A 160 16.57 -12.75 3.36
C ALA A 160 18.00 -12.81 3.93
N ASN A 161 18.41 -13.97 4.44
CA ASN A 161 19.78 -14.18 4.92
C ASN A 161 20.82 -14.09 3.81
N TYR A 162 20.55 -14.68 2.63
CA TYR A 162 21.47 -14.63 1.50
C TYR A 162 21.68 -13.19 0.99
N LEU A 163 20.60 -12.44 0.85
CA LEU A 163 20.61 -11.04 0.38
C LEU A 163 21.04 -10.05 1.49
N ASN A 164 21.17 -10.49 2.73
CA ASN A 164 21.41 -9.64 3.91
C ASN A 164 20.36 -8.52 4.05
N ILE A 165 19.09 -8.86 3.85
CA ILE A 165 17.94 -7.96 4.07
C ILE A 165 17.17 -8.39 5.33
N PRO A 166 16.40 -7.48 5.96
CA PRO A 166 15.59 -7.83 7.13
C PRO A 166 14.58 -8.94 6.82
N TYR A 167 14.61 -10.02 7.61
CA TYR A 167 13.60 -11.07 7.54
C TYR A 167 12.40 -10.71 8.41
N LEU A 168 11.24 -10.51 7.79
CA LEU A 168 10.01 -10.16 8.49
C LEU A 168 9.04 -11.36 8.45
N PRO A 169 8.80 -12.04 9.59
CA PRO A 169 7.89 -13.18 9.64
C PRO A 169 6.50 -12.80 9.13
N GLY A 170 5.95 -13.61 8.22
CA GLY A 170 4.63 -13.35 7.64
C GLY A 170 4.60 -12.31 6.51
N ALA A 171 5.75 -11.74 6.09
CA ALA A 171 5.79 -10.79 4.98
C ALA A 171 5.51 -11.40 3.61
N HIS A 172 5.61 -12.72 3.47
CA HIS A 172 5.20 -13.42 2.26
C HIS A 172 3.72 -13.18 1.94
N GLU A 173 2.88 -12.98 2.94
CA GLU A 173 1.46 -12.67 2.70
C GLU A 173 1.24 -11.29 2.06
N TYR A 174 2.17 -10.35 2.25
CA TYR A 174 2.14 -9.08 1.51
C TYR A 174 2.35 -9.32 0.01
N SER A 175 3.16 -10.32 -0.38
CA SER A 175 3.33 -10.68 -1.79
C SER A 175 2.04 -11.20 -2.41
N VAL A 176 1.21 -11.94 -1.65
CA VAL A 176 -0.12 -12.40 -2.10
C VAL A 176 -1.04 -11.20 -2.30
N PHE A 177 -1.09 -10.28 -1.34
CA PHE A 177 -1.86 -9.05 -1.43
C PHE A 177 -1.45 -8.19 -2.64
N LEU A 178 -0.15 -7.99 -2.84
CA LEU A 178 0.39 -7.20 -3.94
C LEU A 178 0.18 -7.88 -5.30
N SER A 179 0.26 -9.21 -5.36
CA SER A 179 -0.06 -9.98 -6.59
C SER A 179 -1.53 -9.88 -6.97
N ALA A 180 -2.44 -9.91 -5.98
CA ALA A 180 -3.86 -9.65 -6.19
C ALA A 180 -4.09 -8.23 -6.74
N LEU A 181 -3.41 -7.23 -6.16
CA LEU A 181 -3.47 -5.86 -6.66
C LEU A 181 -2.91 -5.73 -8.09
N THR A 182 -1.81 -6.41 -8.41
CA THR A 182 -1.26 -6.47 -9.78
C THR A 182 -2.29 -7.02 -10.77
N GLY A 183 -2.96 -8.13 -10.45
CA GLY A 183 -4.01 -8.69 -11.31
C GLY A 183 -5.20 -7.73 -11.51
N ALA A 184 -5.64 -7.08 -10.43
CA ALA A 184 -6.69 -6.07 -10.48
C ALA A 184 -6.30 -4.87 -11.37
N LEU A 185 -5.05 -4.41 -11.27
CA LEU A 185 -4.51 -3.31 -12.09
C LEU A 185 -4.37 -3.71 -13.56
N PHE A 186 -3.94 -4.94 -13.88
CA PHE A 186 -3.93 -5.44 -15.26
C PHE A 186 -5.35 -5.46 -15.86
N GLY A 187 -6.31 -5.99 -15.12
CA GLY A 187 -7.72 -6.01 -15.53
C GLY A 187 -8.26 -4.60 -15.75
N PHE A 188 -7.95 -3.66 -14.86
CA PHE A 188 -8.35 -2.26 -15.02
C PHE A 188 -7.67 -1.61 -16.23
N LEU A 189 -6.37 -1.83 -16.43
CA LEU A 189 -5.59 -1.28 -17.54
C LEU A 189 -6.14 -1.74 -18.88
N TRP A 190 -6.61 -2.98 -19.00
CA TRP A 190 -7.25 -3.49 -20.23
C TRP A 190 -8.43 -2.60 -20.69
N PHE A 191 -9.23 -2.09 -19.76
CA PHE A 191 -10.35 -1.19 -20.05
C PHE A 191 -9.99 0.30 -20.04
N ASN A 192 -8.85 0.66 -19.45
CA ASN A 192 -8.38 2.04 -19.32
C ASN A 192 -7.33 2.43 -20.37
N ALA A 193 -6.81 1.47 -21.15
CA ALA A 193 -5.85 1.72 -22.22
C ALA A 193 -6.46 2.56 -23.35
N HIS A 194 -5.65 3.42 -23.96
CA HIS A 194 -6.09 4.29 -25.05
C HIS A 194 -6.29 3.49 -26.35
N PRO A 195 -7.37 3.73 -27.14
CA PRO A 195 -8.44 4.72 -26.93
C PRO A 195 -9.46 4.21 -25.92
N ARG A 196 -9.83 5.07 -24.95
CA ARG A 196 -10.71 4.71 -23.84
C ARG A 196 -12.06 4.21 -24.35
N SER A 197 -12.28 2.90 -24.28
CA SER A 197 -13.56 2.25 -24.57
C SER A 197 -14.61 2.46 -23.48
N SER A 198 -14.21 3.04 -22.34
CA SER A 198 -15.01 3.08 -21.12
C SER A 198 -14.93 4.46 -20.48
N VAL A 199 -15.87 5.34 -20.82
CA VAL A 199 -16.15 6.57 -20.09
C VAL A 199 -16.72 6.19 -18.72
N TYR A 200 -15.87 5.93 -17.73
CA TYR A 200 -16.30 5.77 -16.34
C TYR A 200 -15.24 6.35 -15.40
N GLY A 201 -15.42 7.64 -15.06
CA GLY A 201 -14.78 8.27 -13.90
C GLY A 201 -15.15 7.60 -12.61
#